data_AF-A0A7C8J662-F1
#
_entry.id   AF-A0A7C8J662-F1
#
_cell.length_a   1.000
_cell.length_b   1.000
_cell.length_c   1.000
_cell.angle_alpha   90.00
_cell.angle_beta   90.00
_cell.angle_gamma   90.00
#
_symmetry.space_group_name_H-M   'P 1'
#
loop_
_entity.id
_entity.type
_entity.pdbx_description
1 polymer ?
#
loop_
_entity_poly.entity_id
_entity_poly.type
_entity_poly.pdbx_seq_one_letter_code
_entity_poly.pdbx_strand_id
1 'polypeptide(L)'
;MDADAFMTKVTSVIEPHQIPKPNTFPTKPSVDPYIVQCPGPPSTKYAILMSIYEVYNDKIFDLLAPSNAARRKALLFKSTRSSSDRKVVTGLRKVMVTNLYDALQVMGVGQYQRSHGETGSNDKSSRSHCFISLELKKLEKNKLDGSTKIKESTFTIVDLAGSERARNAKTAGDRLAEGGHINKSLMFLGQCLELSTAQSLGHTPKVPYRQSKLTELLFTNSYNPAAEPQIAAIVVTADPAGDFNATSQILKYSALAKSSVNLRPPTVMSGRSASGSSLFSHFSVVSGYTEERPDSSLSALSVASSHRAMLSQDMMNMIVLLQRQLKEADEKIKAAEKRAEEADARCLEIEMQVREEVTSDMELRMSMMEKRMLLKLQDQAEKEEMHVDHKLDILKRTLMETNDENDRARDMEIEEYVRELEAENNSLRNEVQALKRKRANGESPLKERSLNRLKF
;
A
#
# COMPACT_ATOMS: atom_id res chain seq x y z
N MET A 1 27.13 9.71 -29.49
CA MET A 1 27.18 10.58 -28.31
C MET A 1 27.65 9.69 -27.19
N ASP A 2 28.78 10.03 -26.58
CA ASP A 2 29.37 9.23 -25.52
C ASP A 2 28.42 9.20 -24.32
N ALA A 3 28.05 8.01 -23.85
CA ALA A 3 27.14 7.86 -22.71
C ALA A 3 27.71 8.58 -21.47
N ASP A 4 29.03 8.62 -21.36
CA ASP A 4 29.76 9.37 -20.33
C ASP A 4 29.53 10.87 -20.41
N ALA A 5 29.50 11.47 -21.59
CA ALA A 5 29.27 12.92 -21.74
C ALA A 5 27.82 13.33 -21.39
N PHE A 6 26.84 12.46 -21.67
CA PHE A 6 25.46 12.66 -21.24
C PHE A 6 25.31 12.46 -19.73
N MET A 7 25.90 11.39 -19.19
CA MET A 7 25.87 11.13 -17.76
C MET A 7 26.58 12.24 -16.98
N THR A 8 27.72 12.76 -17.45
CA THR A 8 28.43 13.87 -16.80
C THR A 8 27.61 15.16 -16.77
N LYS A 9 26.74 15.40 -17.76
CA LYS A 9 25.77 16.51 -17.75
C LYS A 9 24.56 16.27 -16.86
N VAL A 10 24.20 15.01 -16.60
CA VAL A 10 23.07 14.62 -15.74
C VAL A 10 23.51 14.46 -14.28
N THR A 11 24.77 14.06 -14.04
CA THR A 11 25.41 13.89 -12.74
C THR A 11 26.22 15.10 -12.31
N SER A 12 26.37 16.12 -13.17
CA SER A 12 26.93 17.40 -12.74
C SER A 12 26.08 17.90 -11.59
N VAL A 13 26.68 17.91 -10.39
CA VAL A 13 26.16 18.57 -9.21
C VAL A 13 25.65 19.92 -9.67
N ILE A 14 24.34 20.16 -9.51
CA ILE A 14 23.76 21.49 -9.73
C ILE A 14 24.67 22.44 -8.97
N GLU A 15 25.38 23.31 -9.69
CA GLU A 15 26.35 24.17 -9.03
C GLU A 15 25.63 24.93 -7.92
N PRO A 16 26.24 25.16 -6.75
CA PRO A 16 25.53 25.70 -5.57
C PRO A 16 24.76 27.00 -5.85
N HIS A 17 25.19 27.76 -6.86
CA HIS A 17 24.56 29.00 -7.30
C HIS A 17 23.26 28.80 -8.13
N GLN A 18 23.04 27.61 -8.69
CA GLN A 18 21.84 27.21 -9.44
C GLN A 18 20.79 26.54 -8.57
N ILE A 19 21.11 26.19 -7.32
CA ILE A 19 20.15 25.66 -6.36
C ILE A 19 19.25 26.83 -5.92
N PRO A 20 17.93 26.77 -6.18
CA PRO A 20 17.01 27.80 -5.72
C PRO A 20 17.08 27.94 -4.21
N LYS A 21 17.07 29.17 -3.69
CA LYS A 21 17.01 29.39 -2.24
C LYS A 21 15.74 28.71 -1.70
N PRO A 22 15.75 28.17 -0.47
CA PRO A 22 14.60 27.45 0.10
C PRO A 22 13.28 28.23 0.09
N ASN A 23 13.36 29.58 0.11
CA ASN A 23 12.21 30.48 0.13
C ASN A 23 11.78 30.98 -1.26
N THR A 24 12.37 30.46 -2.34
CA THR A 24 12.01 30.86 -3.69
C THR A 24 10.75 30.10 -4.11
N PHE A 25 9.76 30.81 -4.67
CA PHE A 25 8.61 30.14 -5.26
C PHE A 25 9.07 29.10 -6.30
N PRO A 26 8.39 27.95 -6.42
CA PRO A 26 8.72 26.95 -7.42
C PRO A 26 8.67 27.60 -8.81
N THR A 27 9.83 27.72 -9.45
CA THR A 27 9.94 28.20 -10.82
C THR A 27 9.99 27.00 -11.75
N LYS A 28 9.35 27.11 -12.92
CA LYS A 28 9.53 26.08 -13.96
C LYS A 28 11.00 26.13 -14.40
N PRO A 29 11.75 25.02 -14.33
CA PRO A 29 13.14 25.03 -14.78
C PRO A 29 13.19 25.42 -16.26
N SER A 30 14.17 26.25 -16.65
CA SER A 30 14.38 26.56 -18.06
C SER A 30 14.74 25.28 -18.81
N VAL A 31 14.06 25.06 -19.93
CA VAL A 31 14.32 23.92 -20.83
C VAL A 31 15.44 24.22 -21.83
N ASP A 32 15.85 25.48 -21.96
CA ASP A 32 16.84 25.95 -22.93
C ASP A 32 18.19 25.20 -22.88
N PRO A 33 18.78 24.91 -21.70
CA PRO A 33 20.04 24.15 -21.64
C PRO A 33 19.89 22.68 -22.05
N TYR A 34 18.66 22.18 -22.17
CA TYR A 34 18.36 20.79 -22.55
C TYR A 34 17.90 20.65 -24.01
N ILE A 35 17.85 21.75 -24.78
CA ILE A 35 17.56 21.70 -26.22
C ILE A 35 18.77 21.14 -26.95
N VAL A 36 18.68 19.88 -27.36
CA VAL A 36 19.71 19.21 -28.16
C VAL A 36 19.35 19.33 -29.64
N GLN A 37 20.18 20.06 -30.40
CA GLN A 37 20.12 19.98 -31.85
C GLN A 37 20.60 18.59 -32.28
N CYS A 38 19.74 17.84 -32.96
CA CYS A 38 20.08 16.50 -33.45
C CYS A 38 21.06 16.60 -34.64
N PRO A 39 22.34 16.21 -34.48
CA PRO A 39 23.30 16.25 -35.56
C PRO A 39 23.05 15.05 -36.46
N GLY A 40 22.27 15.24 -37.52
CA GLY A 40 21.97 14.20 -38.50
C GLY A 40 21.90 14.79 -39.90
N PRO A 41 22.19 13.99 -40.95
CA PRO A 41 21.97 14.44 -42.31
C PRO A 41 20.48 14.79 -42.50
N PRO A 42 20.14 15.79 -43.34
CA PRO A 42 18.76 16.26 -43.54
C PRO A 42 17.78 15.17 -44.05
N SER A 43 18.30 14.04 -44.51
CA SER A 43 17.52 12.85 -44.88
C SER A 43 17.02 12.02 -43.69
N THR A 44 17.45 12.35 -42.46
CA THR A 44 17.07 11.63 -41.24
C THR A 44 15.74 12.16 -40.73
N LYS A 45 14.76 11.27 -40.55
CA LYS A 45 13.47 11.63 -39.92
C LYS A 45 13.40 11.04 -38.52
N TYR A 46 12.78 11.76 -37.60
CA TYR A 46 12.55 11.32 -36.23
C TYR A 46 11.05 11.26 -35.97
N ALA A 47 10.63 10.26 -35.21
CA ALA A 47 9.28 10.17 -34.67
C ALA A 47 9.39 9.80 -33.20
N ILE A 48 8.65 10.52 -32.35
CA ILE A 48 8.58 10.25 -30.91
C ILE A 48 7.17 9.72 -30.63
N LEU A 49 7.12 8.55 -30.00
CA LEU A 49 5.89 7.89 -29.60
C LEU A 49 5.86 7.85 -28.08
N MET A 50 4.80 8.39 -27.48
CA MET A 50 4.55 8.34 -26.05
C MET A 50 3.51 7.27 -25.74
N SER A 51 3.75 6.49 -24.69
CA SER A 51 2.77 5.57 -24.10
C SER A 51 2.78 5.70 -22.59
N ILE A 52 1.61 5.62 -21.97
CA ILE A 52 1.44 5.75 -20.53
C ILE A 52 0.59 4.60 -20.02
N TYR A 53 1.08 3.87 -19.04
CA TYR A 53 0.38 2.71 -18.48
C TYR A 53 0.66 2.57 -16.99
N GLU A 54 -0.26 1.95 -16.27
CA GLU A 54 -0.13 1.66 -14.85
C GLU A 54 -0.03 0.15 -14.61
N VAL A 55 0.76 -0.23 -13.60
CA VAL A 55 0.74 -1.56 -13.01
C VAL A 55 -0.06 -1.47 -11.70
N TYR A 56 -1.25 -2.05 -11.72
CA TYR A 56 -2.16 -2.07 -10.59
C TYR A 56 -2.59 -3.50 -10.31
N ASN A 57 -2.47 -3.95 -9.05
CA ASN A 57 -2.81 -5.32 -8.65
C ASN A 57 -2.16 -6.39 -9.55
N ASP A 58 -0.86 -6.23 -9.84
CA ASP A 58 -0.06 -7.10 -10.72
C ASP A 58 -0.62 -7.28 -12.15
N LYS A 59 -1.44 -6.32 -12.61
CA LYS A 59 -1.99 -6.24 -13.97
C LYS A 59 -1.62 -4.91 -14.61
N ILE A 60 -1.47 -4.92 -15.94
CA ILE A 60 -1.05 -3.75 -16.71
C ILE A 60 -2.29 -3.11 -17.35
N PHE A 61 -2.46 -1.80 -17.19
CA PHE A 61 -3.58 -1.06 -17.77
C PHE A 61 -3.08 0.15 -18.57
N ASP A 62 -3.65 0.33 -19.77
CA ASP A 62 -3.36 1.49 -20.62
C ASP A 62 -4.09 2.73 -20.08
N LEU A 63 -3.33 3.80 -19.77
CA LEU A 63 -3.87 5.06 -19.28
C LEU A 63 -4.30 6.01 -20.41
N LEU A 64 -3.95 5.69 -21.65
CA LEU A 64 -4.35 6.45 -22.83
C LEU A 64 -5.55 5.82 -23.57
N ALA A 65 -6.08 4.70 -23.09
CA ALA A 65 -7.27 4.07 -23.63
C ALA A 65 -8.52 4.97 -23.45
N PRO A 66 -9.48 4.95 -24.39
CA PRO A 66 -10.65 5.82 -24.32
C PRO A 66 -11.57 5.35 -23.18
N SER A 67 -12.14 6.32 -22.46
CA SER A 67 -12.94 6.10 -21.25
C SER A 67 -14.27 5.35 -21.46
N ASN A 68 -14.63 5.02 -22.69
CA ASN A 68 -15.96 4.50 -23.07
C ASN A 68 -16.14 3.00 -22.74
N ALA A 69 -15.13 2.32 -22.22
CA ALA A 69 -15.24 0.93 -21.80
C ALA A 69 -15.63 0.86 -20.32
N ALA A 70 -16.75 0.19 -20.03
CA ALA A 70 -17.26 -0.01 -18.66
C ALA A 70 -16.26 -0.66 -17.70
N ARG A 71 -15.21 -1.34 -18.21
CA ARG A 71 -14.05 -1.85 -17.46
C ARG A 71 -12.79 -1.75 -18.31
N ARG A 72 -11.67 -1.30 -17.73
CA ARG A 72 -10.36 -1.33 -18.43
C ARG A 72 -9.87 -2.78 -18.54
N LYS A 73 -9.53 -3.22 -19.76
CA LYS A 73 -8.99 -4.57 -19.98
C LYS A 73 -7.50 -4.60 -19.63
N ALA A 74 -7.10 -5.56 -18.81
CA ALA A 74 -5.69 -5.80 -18.51
C ALA A 74 -4.93 -6.21 -19.79
N LEU A 75 -3.79 -5.58 -20.02
CA LEU A 75 -2.89 -5.86 -21.14
C LEU A 75 -1.94 -7.02 -20.83
N LEU A 76 -1.47 -7.67 -21.89
CA LEU A 76 -0.56 -8.81 -21.80
C LEU A 76 0.88 -8.37 -22.06
N PHE A 77 1.80 -8.80 -21.21
CA PHE A 77 3.24 -8.68 -21.41
C PHE A 77 3.79 -9.99 -22.01
N LYS A 78 4.17 -9.98 -23.29
CA LYS A 78 4.58 -11.19 -24.02
C LYS A 78 5.69 -10.90 -25.03
N SER A 79 6.40 -11.95 -25.44
CA SER A 79 7.43 -11.85 -26.48
C SER A 79 6.85 -11.41 -27.82
N THR A 80 7.62 -10.62 -28.57
CA THR A 80 7.25 -10.22 -29.92
C THR A 80 7.37 -11.39 -30.91
N ARG A 81 6.59 -11.40 -31.99
CA ARG A 81 6.76 -12.39 -33.07
C ARG A 81 8.13 -12.27 -33.76
N SER A 82 8.71 -11.08 -33.77
CA SER A 82 10.01 -10.75 -34.38
C SER A 82 11.21 -11.09 -33.49
N SER A 83 11.02 -11.24 -32.19
CA SER A 83 12.06 -11.57 -31.22
C SER A 83 11.43 -12.29 -30.03
N SER A 84 11.78 -13.57 -29.86
CA SER A 84 11.38 -14.39 -28.71
C SER A 84 11.95 -13.88 -27.39
N ASP A 85 13.08 -13.18 -27.47
CA ASP A 85 13.86 -12.71 -26.33
C ASP A 85 13.37 -11.36 -25.80
N ARG A 86 12.84 -10.48 -26.67
CA ARG A 86 12.27 -9.19 -26.26
C ARG A 86 10.78 -9.30 -25.93
N LYS A 87 10.41 -8.97 -24.69
CA LYS A 87 9.00 -8.84 -24.27
C LYS A 87 8.51 -7.41 -24.40
N VAL A 88 7.27 -7.26 -24.86
CA VAL A 88 6.58 -5.97 -24.96
C VAL A 88 5.16 -6.07 -24.40
N VAL A 89 4.64 -4.96 -23.91
CA VAL A 89 3.23 -4.88 -23.52
C VAL A 89 2.40 -4.73 -24.79
N THR A 90 1.54 -5.71 -25.03
CA THR A 90 0.71 -5.76 -26.24
C THR A 90 -0.61 -5.06 -26.03
N GLY A 91 -1.03 -4.27 -27.02
CA GLY A 91 -2.25 -3.47 -26.96
C GLY A 91 -2.09 -2.09 -26.33
N LEU A 92 -0.86 -1.66 -25.99
CA LEU A 92 -0.60 -0.29 -25.57
C LEU A 92 -0.86 0.68 -26.72
N ARG A 93 -1.62 1.73 -26.44
CA ARG A 93 -1.74 2.89 -27.31
C ARG A 93 -0.44 3.69 -27.28
N LYS A 94 0.07 3.98 -28.47
CA LYS A 94 1.21 4.87 -28.69
C LYS A 94 0.73 6.12 -29.41
N VAL A 95 0.92 7.28 -28.78
CA VAL A 95 0.54 8.59 -29.31
C VAL A 95 1.79 9.26 -29.87
N MET A 96 1.74 9.75 -31.10
CA MET A 96 2.83 10.52 -31.67
C MET A 96 2.86 11.92 -31.03
N VAL A 97 4.02 12.34 -30.54
CA VAL A 97 4.22 13.66 -29.94
C VAL A 97 5.26 14.44 -30.77
N THR A 98 4.94 15.68 -31.12
CA THR A 98 5.80 16.49 -32.01
C THR A 98 6.57 17.57 -31.27
N ASN A 99 6.02 18.03 -30.14
CA ASN A 99 6.58 19.10 -29.33
C ASN A 99 6.35 18.80 -27.83
N LEU A 100 6.98 19.59 -26.97
CA LEU A 100 6.86 19.43 -25.51
C LEU A 100 5.42 19.62 -25.02
N TYR A 101 4.67 20.53 -25.63
CA TYR A 101 3.28 20.81 -25.24
C TYR A 101 2.37 19.60 -25.50
N ASP A 102 2.47 18.95 -26.66
CA ASP A 102 1.76 17.69 -26.96
C ASP A 102 2.09 16.62 -25.92
N ALA A 103 3.37 16.48 -25.59
CA ALA A 103 3.85 15.52 -24.60
C ALA A 103 3.27 15.78 -23.20
N LEU A 104 3.22 17.06 -22.78
CA LEU A 104 2.61 17.46 -21.51
C LEU A 104 1.10 17.23 -21.50
N GLN A 105 0.40 17.45 -22.62
CA GLN A 105 -1.03 17.14 -22.72
C GLN A 105 -1.30 15.64 -22.58
N VAL A 106 -0.56 14.79 -23.29
CA VAL A 106 -0.68 13.33 -23.19
C VAL A 106 -0.39 12.87 -21.76
N MET A 107 0.62 13.44 -21.11
CA MET A 107 0.92 13.20 -19.70
C MET A 107 -0.23 13.61 -18.78
N GLY A 108 -0.84 14.78 -19.00
CA GLY A 108 -2.00 15.24 -18.25
C GLY A 108 -3.20 14.31 -18.38
N VAL A 109 -3.48 13.80 -19.59
CA VAL A 109 -4.53 12.80 -19.82
C VAL A 109 -4.23 11.50 -19.05
N GLY A 110 -2.98 11.02 -19.10
CA GLY A 110 -2.57 9.83 -18.36
C GLY A 110 -2.72 10.00 -16.84
N GLN A 111 -2.33 11.15 -16.30
CA GLN A 111 -2.49 11.48 -14.87
C GLN A 111 -3.97 11.56 -14.47
N TYR A 112 -4.80 12.23 -15.29
CA TYR A 112 -6.24 12.30 -15.07
C TYR A 112 -6.87 10.90 -15.03
N GLN A 113 -6.47 10.02 -15.95
CA GLN A 113 -6.99 8.65 -15.98
C GLN A 113 -6.47 7.76 -14.85
N ARG A 114 -5.27 8.03 -14.33
CA ARG A 114 -4.73 7.36 -13.14
C ARG A 114 -5.52 7.76 -11.89
N SER A 115 -5.86 9.04 -11.73
CA SER A 115 -6.59 9.54 -10.56
C SER A 115 -8.09 9.18 -10.55
N HIS A 116 -8.73 9.12 -11.72
CA HIS A 116 -10.18 8.86 -11.85
C HIS A 116 -10.52 7.41 -12.24
N GLY A 117 -9.65 6.44 -11.90
CA GLY A 117 -9.92 5.03 -12.17
C GLY A 117 -11.19 4.51 -11.47
N GLU A 118 -11.68 3.33 -11.92
CA GLU A 118 -12.96 2.66 -11.57
C GLU A 118 -13.43 2.64 -10.09
N THR A 119 -12.57 2.95 -9.13
CA THR A 119 -12.91 3.08 -7.72
C THR A 119 -12.92 4.57 -7.37
N GLY A 120 -14.10 5.17 -7.12
CA GLY A 120 -14.31 6.59 -6.83
C GLY A 120 -13.69 7.11 -5.53
N SER A 121 -12.40 6.85 -5.32
CA SER A 121 -11.58 7.26 -4.18
C SER A 121 -10.34 7.93 -4.74
N ASN A 122 -10.16 9.22 -4.41
CA ASN A 122 -9.13 10.12 -4.94
C ASN A 122 -7.66 9.73 -4.64
N ASP A 123 -7.40 8.53 -4.11
CA ASP A 123 -6.10 8.09 -3.60
C ASP A 123 -5.59 6.83 -4.35
N LYS A 124 -5.78 6.79 -5.67
CA LYS A 124 -5.33 5.67 -6.53
C LYS A 124 -3.90 5.85 -7.05
N SER A 125 -3.38 7.09 -7.07
CA SER A 125 -2.02 7.38 -7.52
C SER A 125 -0.95 6.81 -6.60
N SER A 126 -1.19 6.76 -5.29
CA SER A 126 -0.28 6.14 -4.30
C SER A 126 -0.23 4.60 -4.43
N ARG A 127 -1.17 3.99 -5.15
CA ARG A 127 -1.42 2.54 -5.15
C ARG A 127 -1.14 1.82 -6.45
N SER A 128 -0.62 2.54 -7.44
CA SER A 128 -0.29 2.02 -8.76
C SER A 128 1.08 2.54 -9.19
N HIS A 129 1.88 1.67 -9.82
CA HIS A 129 3.15 2.07 -10.42
C HIS A 129 2.86 2.62 -11.82
N CYS A 130 3.27 3.86 -12.10
CA CYS A 130 3.03 4.52 -13.37
C CYS A 130 4.29 4.45 -14.25
N PHE A 131 4.10 4.10 -15.51
CA PHE A 131 5.15 4.05 -16.52
C PHE A 131 4.82 5.02 -17.64
N ILE A 132 5.75 5.94 -17.92
CA ILE A 132 5.71 6.85 -19.06
C ILE A 132 6.87 6.46 -19.97
N SER A 133 6.56 5.89 -21.13
CA SER A 133 7.56 5.41 -22.07
C SER A 133 7.56 6.25 -23.35
N LEU A 134 8.73 6.80 -23.67
CA LEU A 134 9.05 7.56 -24.87
C LEU A 134 9.90 6.70 -25.80
N GLU A 135 9.35 6.36 -26.96
CA GLU A 135 10.02 5.58 -28.00
C GLU A 135 10.44 6.54 -29.12
N LEU A 136 11.75 6.72 -29.28
CA LEU A 136 12.36 7.50 -30.34
C LEU A 136 12.68 6.58 -31.52
N LYS A 137 12.05 6.83 -32.66
CA LYS A 137 12.33 6.16 -33.92
C LYS A 137 13.11 7.08 -34.85
N LYS A 138 14.33 6.68 -35.17
CA LYS A 138 15.19 7.34 -36.14
C LYS A 138 15.14 6.59 -37.45
N LEU A 139 14.67 7.27 -38.49
CA LEU A 139 14.61 6.79 -39.85
C LEU A 139 15.85 7.27 -40.62
N GLU A 140 16.78 6.36 -40.89
CA GLU A 140 17.95 6.61 -41.72
C GLU A 140 17.71 6.01 -43.11
N LYS A 141 17.58 6.86 -44.14
CA LYS A 141 17.58 6.41 -45.53
C LYS A 141 19.01 6.25 -46.01
N ASN A 142 19.36 5.05 -46.45
CA ASN A 142 20.65 4.79 -47.07
C ASN A 142 20.66 5.41 -48.48
N LYS A 143 21.62 6.31 -48.75
CA LYS A 143 21.73 7.00 -50.04
C LYS A 143 22.16 6.07 -51.19
N LEU A 144 22.81 4.95 -50.87
CA LEU A 144 23.38 4.03 -51.86
C LEU A 144 22.36 3.02 -52.38
N ASP A 145 21.50 2.48 -51.50
CA ASP A 145 20.58 1.38 -51.82
C ASP A 145 19.09 1.75 -51.71
N GLY A 146 18.77 2.98 -51.29
CA GLY A 146 17.39 3.40 -50.98
C GLY A 146 16.74 2.69 -49.78
N SER A 147 17.44 1.72 -49.18
CA SER A 147 16.97 0.97 -48.02
C SER A 147 16.79 1.88 -46.81
N THR A 148 15.73 1.63 -46.06
CA THR A 148 15.34 2.45 -44.91
C THR A 148 15.63 1.67 -43.62
N LYS A 149 16.59 2.15 -42.83
CA LYS A 149 16.94 1.57 -41.53
C LYS A 149 16.23 2.34 -40.42
N ILE A 150 15.46 1.63 -39.60
CA ILE A 150 14.81 2.20 -38.42
C ILE A 150 15.66 1.81 -37.21
N LYS A 151 16.19 2.81 -36.51
CA LYS A 151 16.77 2.64 -35.17
C LYS A 151 15.72 3.07 -34.15
N GLU A 152 15.58 2.29 -33.09
CA GLU A 152 14.62 2.53 -32.01
C GLU A 152 15.38 2.68 -30.69
N SER A 153 15.07 3.72 -29.93
CA SER A 153 15.54 3.91 -28.57
C SER A 153 14.34 4.15 -27.68
N THR A 154 14.35 3.59 -26.47
CA THR A 154 13.25 3.73 -25.52
C THR A 154 13.78 4.36 -24.24
N PHE A 155 13.13 5.44 -23.81
CA PHE A 155 13.35 6.08 -22.52
C PHE A 155 12.08 5.93 -21.70
N THR A 156 12.18 5.42 -20.49
CA THR A 156 11.01 5.16 -19.64
C THR A 156 11.22 5.80 -18.28
N ILE A 157 10.26 6.63 -17.88
CA ILE A 157 10.14 7.17 -16.53
C ILE A 157 9.18 6.27 -15.77
N VAL A 158 9.58 5.85 -14.59
CA VAL A 158 8.76 5.00 -13.71
C VAL A 158 8.55 5.74 -12.40
N ASP A 159 7.28 5.96 -12.08
CA ASP A 159 6.83 6.49 -10.79
C ASP A 159 6.29 5.32 -9.97
N LEU A 160 7.05 4.89 -8.97
CA LEU A 160 6.71 3.75 -8.14
C LEU A 160 5.72 4.17 -7.06
N ALA A 161 4.73 3.32 -6.81
CA ALA A 161 3.84 3.43 -5.65
C ALA A 161 4.66 3.43 -4.36
N GLY A 162 4.11 4.07 -3.32
CA GLY A 162 4.78 4.22 -2.05
C GLY A 162 4.97 2.88 -1.32
N SER A 163 5.98 2.82 -0.45
CA SER A 163 6.33 1.62 0.34
C SER A 163 5.62 1.57 1.70
N GLU A 164 4.64 2.44 1.92
CA GLU A 164 3.94 2.53 3.19
C GLU A 164 3.22 1.22 3.55
N ARG A 165 3.28 0.89 4.84
CA ARG A 165 2.61 -0.28 5.37
C ARG A 165 1.10 -0.05 5.28
N ALA A 166 0.43 -0.89 4.50
CA ALA A 166 -1.03 -0.98 4.42
C ALA A 166 -1.72 -1.14 5.80
N ARG A 167 -0.94 -1.50 6.83
CA ARG A 167 -1.35 -1.67 8.22
C ARG A 167 -1.86 -0.37 8.90
N ASN A 168 -1.44 0.81 8.42
CA ASN A 168 -1.93 2.09 8.95
C ASN A 168 -3.27 2.53 8.33
N ALA A 169 -3.61 1.99 7.15
CA ALA A 169 -4.92 2.19 6.56
C ALA A 169 -5.90 1.22 7.23
N LYS A 170 -6.81 1.73 8.06
CA LYS A 170 -7.92 0.98 8.69
C LYS A 170 -8.96 0.50 7.65
N THR A 171 -8.53 -0.08 6.54
CA THR A 171 -9.37 -0.45 5.41
C THR A 171 -9.44 -1.97 5.30
N ALA A 172 -10.62 -2.54 5.60
CA ALA A 172 -10.91 -3.97 5.44
C ALA A 172 -11.20 -4.33 3.97
N GLY A 173 -11.03 -5.63 3.64
CA GLY A 173 -11.42 -6.20 2.34
C GLY A 173 -10.41 -5.99 1.21
N ASP A 174 -10.90 -5.71 -0.01
CA ASP A 174 -10.11 -5.61 -1.25
C ASP A 174 -8.95 -4.60 -1.17
N ARG A 175 -9.08 -3.55 -0.33
CA ARG A 175 -8.04 -2.55 -0.08
C ARG A 175 -6.83 -3.12 0.67
N LEU A 176 -7.03 -4.09 1.56
CA LEU A 176 -5.94 -4.76 2.26
C LEU A 176 -5.17 -5.68 1.29
N ALA A 177 -5.89 -6.38 0.41
CA ALA A 177 -5.29 -7.19 -0.64
C ALA A 177 -4.48 -6.33 -1.63
N GLU A 178 -5.02 -5.17 -2.03
CA GLU A 178 -4.36 -4.16 -2.87
C GLU A 178 -3.04 -3.67 -2.26
N GLY A 179 -3.05 -3.26 -0.98
CA GLY A 179 -1.85 -2.86 -0.25
C GLY A 179 -0.80 -3.97 -0.15
N GLY A 180 -1.24 -5.24 -0.12
CA GLY A 180 -0.36 -6.40 -0.19
C GLY A 180 0.38 -6.53 -1.52
N HIS A 181 -0.27 -6.24 -2.65
CA HIS A 181 0.35 -6.34 -3.98
C HIS A 181 1.40 -5.26 -4.24
N ILE A 182 1.20 -4.03 -3.76
CA ILE A 182 2.18 -2.95 -3.85
C ILE A 182 3.46 -3.35 -3.10
N ASN A 183 3.31 -3.71 -1.82
CA ASN A 183 4.43 -4.13 -0.98
C ASN A 183 5.15 -5.37 -1.53
N LYS A 184 4.39 -6.33 -2.07
CA LYS A 184 4.94 -7.51 -2.75
C LYS A 184 5.80 -7.14 -3.96
N SER A 185 5.32 -6.23 -4.81
CA SER A 185 6.08 -5.80 -6.00
C SER A 185 7.37 -5.05 -5.66
N LEU A 186 7.36 -4.18 -4.64
CA LEU A 186 8.55 -3.45 -4.18
C LEU A 186 9.53 -4.37 -3.44
N MET A 187 9.04 -5.32 -2.64
CA MET A 187 9.88 -6.33 -1.99
C MET A 187 10.65 -7.17 -3.03
N PHE A 188 9.96 -7.62 -4.09
CA PHE A 188 10.63 -8.36 -5.17
C PHE A 188 11.60 -7.50 -5.97
N LEU A 189 11.33 -6.20 -6.12
CA LEU A 189 12.29 -5.26 -6.70
C LEU A 189 13.58 -5.21 -5.86
N GLY A 190 13.45 -5.07 -4.54
CA GLY A 190 14.59 -5.12 -3.61
C GLY A 190 15.36 -6.44 -3.71
N GLN A 191 14.66 -7.57 -3.71
CA GLN A 191 15.27 -8.90 -3.86
C GLN A 191 15.96 -9.07 -5.22
N CYS A 192 15.39 -8.53 -6.31
CA CYS A 192 16.02 -8.57 -7.63
C CYS A 192 17.31 -7.77 -7.65
N LEU A 193 17.36 -6.60 -7.01
CA LEU A 193 18.57 -5.79 -6.89
C LEU A 193 19.65 -6.52 -6.06
N GLU A 194 19.28 -7.05 -4.90
CA GLU A 194 20.20 -7.79 -4.02
C GLU A 194 20.82 -9.01 -4.71
N LEU A 195 19.98 -9.83 -5.36
CA LEU A 195 20.46 -11.03 -6.06
C LEU A 195 21.25 -10.70 -7.33
N SER A 196 20.93 -9.59 -8.00
CA SER A 196 21.73 -9.13 -9.14
C SER A 196 23.13 -8.71 -8.70
N THR A 197 23.26 -8.10 -7.51
CA THR A 197 24.57 -7.83 -6.89
C THR A 197 25.26 -9.14 -6.49
N ALA A 198 24.56 -10.11 -5.89
CA ALA A 198 25.17 -11.40 -5.53
C ALA A 198 25.65 -12.22 -6.74
N GLN A 199 24.99 -12.12 -7.89
CA GLN A 199 25.45 -12.73 -9.14
C GLN A 199 26.77 -12.15 -9.64
N SER A 200 27.01 -10.84 -9.46
CA SER A 200 28.31 -10.23 -9.80
C SER A 200 29.48 -10.78 -8.97
N LEU A 201 29.19 -11.39 -7.81
CA LEU A 201 30.15 -12.03 -6.91
C LEU A 201 30.32 -13.54 -7.18
N GLY A 202 29.77 -14.07 -8.28
CA GLY A 202 29.96 -15.46 -8.71
C GLY A 202 28.99 -16.47 -8.09
N HIS A 203 27.98 -16.02 -7.33
CA HIS A 203 26.93 -16.90 -6.83
C HIS A 203 25.86 -17.16 -7.90
N THR A 204 25.29 -18.37 -7.91
CA THR A 204 24.33 -18.87 -8.91
C THR A 204 22.83 -18.77 -8.55
N PRO A 205 22.32 -17.90 -7.63
CA PRO A 205 20.88 -17.84 -7.43
C PRO A 205 20.21 -17.22 -8.66
N LYS A 206 19.19 -17.91 -9.17
CA LYS A 206 18.34 -17.44 -10.25
C LYS A 206 17.52 -16.24 -9.77
N VAL A 207 17.73 -15.07 -10.35
CA VAL A 207 17.00 -13.85 -9.97
C VAL A 207 15.52 -13.95 -10.37
N PRO A 208 14.57 -13.71 -9.46
CA PRO A 208 13.16 -14.01 -9.68
C PRO A 208 12.39 -12.86 -10.37
N TYR A 209 12.86 -12.42 -11.54
CA TYR A 209 12.24 -11.32 -12.29
C TYR A 209 10.76 -11.54 -12.67
N ARG A 210 10.23 -12.76 -12.56
CA ARG A 210 8.85 -13.11 -12.94
C ARG A 210 7.85 -13.08 -11.78
N GLN A 211 8.29 -12.77 -10.56
CA GLN A 211 7.44 -12.79 -9.37
C GLN A 211 6.50 -11.57 -9.26
N SER A 212 6.76 -10.50 -10.02
CA SER A 212 5.84 -9.38 -10.19
C SER A 212 5.94 -8.81 -11.60
N LYS A 213 4.87 -8.20 -12.11
CA LYS A 213 4.90 -7.49 -13.39
C LYS A 213 5.84 -6.29 -13.36
N LEU A 214 6.01 -5.64 -12.21
CA LEU A 214 6.97 -4.56 -12.03
C LEU A 214 8.39 -5.02 -12.35
N THR A 215 8.85 -6.08 -11.67
CA THR A 215 10.19 -6.64 -11.89
C THR A 215 10.34 -7.25 -13.28
N GLU A 216 9.26 -7.84 -13.82
CA GLU A 216 9.27 -8.40 -15.18
C GLU A 216 9.46 -7.29 -16.23
N LEU A 217 8.79 -6.14 -16.06
CA LEU A 217 8.91 -4.99 -16.96
C LEU A 217 10.27 -4.31 -16.85
N LEU A 218 10.80 -4.17 -15.63
CA LEU A 218 12.06 -3.46 -15.39
C LEU A 218 13.27 -4.24 -15.86
N PHE A 219 13.33 -5.55 -15.59
CA PHE A 219 14.56 -6.34 -15.75
C PHE A 219 14.58 -7.26 -16.98
N THR A 220 13.43 -7.69 -17.52
CA THR A 220 13.42 -8.70 -18.60
C THR A 220 14.16 -8.25 -19.85
N ASN A 221 14.06 -6.95 -20.19
CA ASN A 221 14.74 -6.42 -21.37
C ASN A 221 16.14 -5.87 -21.07
N SER A 222 16.53 -5.75 -19.79
CA SER A 222 17.85 -5.23 -19.38
C SER A 222 18.97 -6.25 -19.52
N TYR A 223 18.64 -7.54 -19.41
CA TYR A 223 19.61 -8.64 -19.35
C TYR A 223 19.77 -9.37 -20.69
N ASN A 224 19.60 -8.65 -21.81
CA ASN A 224 19.87 -9.22 -23.12
C ASN A 224 21.38 -9.08 -23.44
N PRO A 225 22.16 -10.18 -23.48
CA PRO A 225 23.59 -10.12 -23.75
C PRO A 225 23.93 -9.61 -25.17
N ALA A 226 22.96 -9.53 -26.08
CA ALA A 226 23.11 -8.98 -27.42
C ALA A 226 22.71 -7.49 -27.54
N ALA A 227 22.19 -6.87 -26.48
CA ALA A 227 21.78 -5.47 -26.47
C ALA A 227 22.78 -4.59 -25.71
N GLU A 228 22.79 -3.29 -26.02
CA GLU A 228 23.50 -2.30 -25.22
C GLU A 228 22.96 -2.31 -23.78
N PRO A 229 23.83 -2.14 -22.76
CA PRO A 229 23.41 -2.19 -21.37
C PRO A 229 22.38 -1.10 -21.07
N GLN A 230 21.29 -1.47 -20.40
CA GLN A 230 20.29 -0.50 -19.95
C GLN A 230 20.89 0.40 -18.88
N ILE A 231 20.87 1.71 -19.10
CA ILE A 231 21.24 2.71 -18.10
C ILE A 231 19.99 3.06 -17.30
N ALA A 232 20.08 2.99 -15.97
CA ALA A 232 19.02 3.37 -15.07
C ALA A 232 19.54 4.44 -14.09
N ALA A 233 18.77 5.52 -13.94
CA ALA A 233 18.94 6.49 -12.86
C ALA A 233 17.79 6.30 -11.87
N ILE A 234 18.12 6.15 -10.59
CA ILE A 234 17.13 5.93 -9.52
C ILE A 234 17.08 7.19 -8.66
N VAL A 235 15.89 7.77 -8.53
CA VAL A 235 15.62 8.89 -7.63
C VAL A 235 14.98 8.33 -6.38
N VAL A 236 15.62 8.54 -5.22
CA VAL A 236 15.13 8.09 -3.93
C VAL A 236 14.63 9.29 -3.15
N THR A 237 13.35 9.26 -2.80
CA THR A 237 12.72 10.26 -1.92
C THR A 237 12.67 9.71 -0.51
N ALA A 238 13.24 10.44 0.44
CA ALA A 238 13.23 10.09 1.86
C ALA A 238 12.46 11.16 2.64
N ASP A 239 11.50 10.74 3.45
CA ASP A 239 10.77 11.61 4.36
C ASP A 239 11.46 11.59 5.75
N PRO A 240 12.05 12.70 6.21
CA PRO A 240 12.69 12.77 7.51
C PRO A 240 11.70 12.68 8.68
N ALA A 241 10.42 12.98 8.48
CA ALA A 241 9.37 12.86 9.49
C ALA A 241 8.54 11.57 9.34
N GLY A 242 8.83 10.75 8.33
CA GLY A 242 8.09 9.53 7.98
C GLY A 242 8.50 8.30 8.80
N ASP A 243 8.00 7.12 8.39
CA ASP A 243 8.36 5.85 9.03
C ASP A 243 9.84 5.52 8.82
N PHE A 244 10.61 5.58 9.91
CA PHE A 244 12.04 5.23 9.94
C PHE A 244 12.32 3.88 9.28
N ASN A 245 11.46 2.87 9.49
CA ASN A 245 11.68 1.56 8.91
C ASN A 245 11.54 1.57 7.38
N ALA A 246 10.53 2.28 6.87
CA ALA A 246 10.31 2.41 5.43
C ALA A 246 11.46 3.20 4.77
N THR A 247 11.86 4.32 5.37
CA THR A 247 12.98 5.15 4.93
C THR A 247 14.31 4.39 4.99
N SER A 248 14.56 3.63 6.05
CA SER A 248 15.76 2.78 6.17
C SER A 248 15.81 1.70 5.07
N GLN A 249 14.68 1.05 4.77
CA GLN A 249 14.61 0.02 3.74
C GLN A 249 14.85 0.58 2.33
N ILE A 250 14.22 1.70 1.97
CA ILE A 250 14.44 2.29 0.63
C ILE A 250 15.89 2.76 0.45
N LEU A 251 16.51 3.30 1.50
CA LEU A 251 17.93 3.67 1.47
C LEU A 251 18.84 2.44 1.33
N LYS A 252 18.54 1.32 2.01
CA LYS A 252 19.27 0.05 1.80
C LYS A 252 19.16 -0.43 0.35
N TYR A 253 17.96 -0.42 -0.24
CA TYR A 253 17.77 -0.80 -1.64
C TYR A 253 18.55 0.13 -2.59
N SER A 254 18.62 1.43 -2.30
CA SER A 254 19.40 2.36 -3.10
C SER A 254 20.90 2.08 -3.07
N ALA A 255 21.43 1.71 -1.90
CA ALA A 255 22.84 1.35 -1.74
C ALA A 255 23.18 0.05 -2.51
N LEU A 256 22.28 -0.94 -2.46
CA LEU A 256 22.40 -2.18 -3.23
C LEU A 256 22.31 -1.94 -4.74
N ALA A 257 21.40 -1.06 -5.18
CA ALA A 257 21.29 -0.70 -6.58
C ALA A 257 22.59 -0.04 -7.06
N LYS A 258 23.18 0.87 -6.28
CA LYS A 258 24.46 1.51 -6.61
C LYS A 258 25.60 0.51 -6.74
N SER A 259 25.68 -0.50 -5.86
CA SER A 259 26.74 -1.52 -5.93
C SER A 259 26.54 -2.53 -7.08
N SER A 260 25.31 -2.71 -7.56
CA SER A 260 25.01 -3.55 -8.73
C SER A 260 25.51 -2.97 -10.07
N VAL A 261 25.87 -1.67 -10.10
CA VAL A 261 26.33 -0.96 -11.30
C VAL A 261 27.84 -1.13 -11.48
N ASN A 262 28.27 -2.33 -11.87
CA ASN A 262 29.58 -2.55 -12.51
C ASN A 262 29.47 -3.73 -13.50
N LEU A 263 28.49 -3.65 -14.41
CA LEU A 263 28.42 -4.55 -15.57
C LEU A 263 29.39 -4.06 -16.65
N ARG A 264 30.69 -4.21 -16.40
CA ARG A 264 31.64 -4.42 -17.49
C ARG A 264 31.86 -5.92 -17.55
N PRO A 265 31.41 -6.64 -18.60
CA PRO A 265 31.94 -7.97 -18.84
C PRO A 265 33.46 -7.83 -18.94
N PRO A 266 34.28 -8.73 -18.35
CA PRO A 266 35.68 -8.78 -18.69
C PRO A 266 35.73 -9.01 -20.20
N THR A 267 36.26 -8.02 -20.93
CA THR A 267 36.66 -8.22 -22.32
C THR A 267 37.55 -9.44 -22.29
N VAL A 268 37.08 -10.55 -22.86
CA VAL A 268 37.93 -11.70 -23.17
C VAL A 268 38.87 -11.19 -24.28
N MET A 269 39.91 -10.48 -23.87
CA MET A 269 41.06 -10.23 -24.71
C MET A 269 41.73 -11.58 -24.88
N SER A 270 41.50 -12.17 -26.05
CA SER A 270 42.25 -13.30 -26.56
C SER A 270 43.75 -13.06 -26.31
N GLY A 271 44.39 -14.12 -25.82
CA GLY A 271 45.57 -14.05 -24.97
C GLY A 271 46.76 -13.30 -25.54
N ARG A 272 47.41 -12.54 -24.66
CA ARG A 272 48.86 -12.39 -24.64
C ARG A 272 49.32 -12.41 -23.19
N SER A 273 50.10 -13.43 -22.86
CA SER A 273 50.76 -13.62 -21.58
C SER A 273 51.52 -12.37 -21.15
N ALA A 274 51.31 -11.94 -19.91
CA ALA A 274 52.26 -11.12 -19.18
C ALA A 274 52.31 -11.63 -17.74
N SER A 275 53.44 -12.28 -17.45
CA SER A 275 53.84 -12.77 -16.14
C SER A 275 53.70 -11.67 -15.10
N GLY A 276 53.06 -12.00 -13.97
CA GLY A 276 53.08 -11.15 -12.79
C GLY A 276 54.51 -11.07 -12.24
N SER A 277 55.01 -9.85 -12.07
CA SER A 277 56.16 -9.57 -11.22
C SER A 277 55.87 -8.31 -10.40
N SER A 278 55.57 -8.58 -9.12
CA SER A 278 55.92 -7.81 -7.93
C SER A 278 56.32 -6.34 -8.12
N LEU A 279 55.47 -5.45 -7.60
CA LEU A 279 55.82 -4.10 -7.18
C LEU A 279 56.76 -4.16 -5.97
N PHE A 280 58.06 -4.30 -6.18
CA PHE A 280 59.07 -3.93 -5.19
C PHE A 280 60.36 -3.50 -5.89
N SER A 281 60.89 -2.37 -5.40
CA SER A 281 62.28 -1.93 -5.50
C SER A 281 62.79 -1.50 -6.88
N HIS A 282 62.90 -0.18 -7.05
CA HIS A 282 64.01 0.40 -7.81
C HIS A 282 64.67 1.49 -6.96
N PHE A 283 65.36 1.05 -5.90
CA PHE A 283 66.59 1.69 -5.47
C PHE A 283 67.73 0.79 -5.96
N SER A 284 68.36 1.17 -7.05
CA SER A 284 69.65 0.60 -7.44
C SER A 284 70.48 1.68 -8.13
N VAL A 285 71.41 2.17 -7.31
CA VAL A 285 72.65 2.83 -7.70
C VAL A 285 73.31 2.02 -8.81
N VAL A 286 73.52 2.65 -9.96
CA VAL A 286 74.51 2.21 -10.95
C VAL A 286 75.66 3.20 -10.89
N SER A 287 76.73 2.74 -10.26
CA SER A 287 78.07 3.31 -10.33
C SER A 287 78.78 2.69 -11.54
N GLY A 288 79.41 3.50 -12.39
CA GLY A 288 80.20 3.00 -13.51
C GLY A 288 80.58 4.04 -14.58
N TYR A 289 81.50 4.94 -14.21
CA TYR A 289 82.54 5.62 -15.02
C TYR A 289 82.25 6.11 -16.46
N THR A 290 82.35 7.43 -16.69
CA THR A 290 83.52 8.06 -17.38
C THR A 290 83.41 9.60 -17.44
N GLU A 291 84.54 10.24 -17.12
CA GLU A 291 85.05 11.56 -17.54
C GLU A 291 84.36 12.89 -17.13
N GLU A 292 85.08 13.58 -16.22
CA GLU A 292 85.45 15.00 -16.19
C GLU A 292 84.44 16.08 -16.61
N ARG A 293 83.94 16.83 -15.61
CA ARG A 293 83.85 18.31 -15.63
C ARG A 293 83.48 18.87 -14.24
N PRO A 294 84.23 19.84 -13.67
CA PRO A 294 83.90 20.46 -12.39
C PRO A 294 82.93 21.66 -12.55
N ASP A 295 82.26 22.02 -11.46
CA ASP A 295 81.58 23.31 -11.19
C ASP A 295 80.05 23.48 -11.37
N SER A 296 79.25 22.40 -11.47
CA SER A 296 77.77 22.56 -11.49
C SER A 296 77.00 21.80 -10.40
N SER A 297 77.68 20.98 -9.58
CA SER A 297 77.02 20.05 -8.65
C SER A 297 76.65 20.65 -7.28
N LEU A 298 77.40 21.65 -6.79
CA LEU A 298 77.16 22.26 -5.47
C LEU A 298 75.90 23.16 -5.44
N SER A 299 75.64 23.92 -6.51
CA SER A 299 74.41 24.75 -6.58
C SER A 299 73.17 23.88 -6.75
N ALA A 300 73.24 22.81 -7.55
CA ALA A 300 72.15 21.86 -7.74
C ALA A 300 71.79 21.12 -6.43
N LEU A 301 72.78 20.73 -5.61
CA LEU A 301 72.55 20.15 -4.29
C LEU A 301 71.96 21.15 -3.28
N SER A 302 72.40 22.41 -3.30
CA SER A 302 71.87 23.50 -2.46
C SER A 302 70.42 23.87 -2.81
N VAL A 303 70.06 23.87 -4.09
CA VAL A 303 68.70 24.08 -4.55
C VAL A 303 67.80 22.90 -4.19
N ALA A 304 68.29 21.66 -4.33
CA ALA A 304 67.56 20.45 -3.96
C ALA A 304 67.37 20.28 -2.44
N SER A 305 68.28 20.79 -1.61
CA SER A 305 68.12 20.81 -0.15
C SER A 305 67.12 21.89 0.29
N SER A 306 67.15 23.06 -0.34
CA SER A 306 66.20 24.15 -0.10
C SER A 306 64.76 23.77 -0.51
N HIS A 307 64.60 23.08 -1.65
CA HIS A 307 63.30 22.57 -2.10
C HIS A 307 62.75 21.50 -1.15
N ARG A 308 63.60 20.60 -0.64
CA ARG A 308 63.19 19.60 0.37
C ARG A 308 62.76 20.25 1.69
N ALA A 309 63.42 21.33 2.12
CA ALA A 309 63.02 22.08 3.30
C ALA A 309 61.66 22.78 3.11
N MET A 310 61.39 23.38 1.95
CA MET A 310 60.09 23.98 1.63
C MET A 310 58.96 22.94 1.62
N LEU A 311 59.16 21.79 0.94
CA LEU A 311 58.16 20.70 0.93
C LEU A 311 57.86 20.15 2.34
N SER A 312 58.88 20.06 3.19
CA SER A 312 58.73 19.63 4.60
C SER A 312 57.90 20.65 5.40
N GLN A 313 58.14 21.94 5.18
CA GLN A 313 57.39 23.03 5.80
C GLN A 313 55.90 23.02 5.36
N ASP A 314 55.64 22.83 4.06
CA ASP A 314 54.29 22.75 3.50
C ASP A 314 53.52 21.54 4.03
N MET A 315 54.20 20.40 4.18
CA MET A 315 53.62 19.20 4.78
C MET A 315 53.26 19.42 6.26
N MET A 316 54.12 20.09 7.03
CA MET A 316 53.80 20.46 8.42
C MET A 316 52.60 21.41 8.51
N ASN A 317 52.53 22.43 7.65
CA ASN A 317 51.39 23.35 7.60
C ASN A 317 50.08 22.62 7.26
N MET A 318 50.13 21.65 6.33
CA MET A 318 48.98 20.83 5.96
C MET A 318 48.51 19.95 7.13
N ILE A 319 49.43 19.35 7.88
CA ILE A 319 49.10 18.53 9.06
C ILE A 319 48.38 19.37 10.12
N VAL A 320 48.87 20.58 10.40
CA VAL A 320 48.25 21.49 11.38
C VAL A 320 46.84 21.92 10.92
N LEU A 321 46.66 22.18 9.63
CA LEU A 321 45.35 22.54 9.07
C LEU A 321 44.35 21.38 9.19
N LEU A 322 44.78 20.15 8.85
CA LEU A 322 43.93 18.95 8.97
C LEU A 322 43.57 18.65 10.42
N GLN A 323 44.50 18.81 11.36
CA GLN A 323 44.22 18.65 12.80
C GLN A 323 43.18 19.66 13.29
N ARG A 324 43.22 20.91 12.81
CA ARG A 324 42.23 21.92 13.12
C ARG A 324 40.85 21.56 12.56
N GLN A 325 40.78 21.13 11.30
CA GLN A 325 39.52 20.70 10.68
C GLN A 325 38.90 19.50 11.40
N LEU A 326 39.72 18.56 11.86
CA LEU A 326 39.26 17.38 12.59
C LEU A 326 38.66 17.78 13.95
N LYS A 327 39.30 18.71 14.67
CA LYS A 327 38.77 19.25 15.93
C LYS A 327 37.45 20.02 15.73
N GLU A 328 37.36 20.85 14.69
CA GLU A 328 36.12 21.55 14.35
C GLU A 328 34.99 20.57 13.94
N ALA A 329 35.32 19.45 13.30
CA ALA A 329 34.36 18.41 12.96
C ALA A 329 33.86 17.67 14.22
N ASP A 330 34.75 17.31 15.15
CA ASP A 330 34.40 16.65 16.41
C ASP A 330 33.48 17.52 17.29
N GLU A 331 33.74 18.83 17.35
CA GLU A 331 32.88 19.78 18.09
C GLU A 331 31.48 19.88 17.46
N LYS A 332 31.39 19.85 16.12
CA LYS A 332 30.10 19.83 15.41
C LYS A 332 29.33 18.53 15.64
N ILE A 333 30.02 17.39 15.67
CA ILE A 333 29.40 16.09 15.96
C ILE A 333 28.82 16.10 17.37
N LYS A 334 29.59 16.51 18.39
CA LYS A 334 29.09 16.62 19.78
C LYS A 334 27.89 17.56 19.91
N ALA A 335 27.91 18.68 19.21
CA ALA A 335 26.79 19.63 19.20
C ALA A 335 25.55 19.08 18.47
N ALA A 336 25.73 18.18 17.50
CA ALA A 336 24.63 17.49 16.82
C ALA A 336 24.05 16.37 17.70
N GLU A 337 24.90 15.59 18.37
CA GLU A 337 24.49 14.55 19.33
C GLU A 337 23.64 15.14 20.45
N LYS A 338 24.09 16.25 21.07
CA LYS A 338 23.30 16.93 22.11
C LYS A 338 21.92 17.40 21.60
N ARG A 339 21.86 17.93 20.37
CA ARG A 339 20.57 18.34 19.77
C ARG A 339 19.66 17.15 19.47
N ALA A 340 20.23 16.01 19.11
CA ALA A 340 19.49 14.78 18.90
C ALA A 340 18.90 14.26 20.22
N GLU A 341 19.70 14.23 21.30
CA GLU A 341 19.21 13.87 22.64
C GLU A 341 18.06 14.78 23.13
N GLU A 342 18.19 16.09 22.93
CA GLU A 342 17.13 17.05 23.25
C GLU A 342 15.87 16.84 22.40
N ALA A 343 16.01 16.40 21.15
CA ALA A 343 14.89 16.08 20.27
C ALA A 343 14.21 14.78 20.69
N ASP A 344 14.97 13.75 21.04
CA ASP A 344 14.46 12.46 21.53
C ASP A 344 13.67 12.64 22.84
N ALA A 345 14.16 13.48 23.75
CA ALA A 345 13.43 13.84 24.97
C ALA A 345 12.07 14.50 24.68
N ARG A 346 12.01 15.44 23.73
CA ARG A 346 10.75 16.08 23.30
C ARG A 346 9.80 15.09 22.63
N CYS A 347 10.31 14.18 21.81
CA CYS A 347 9.49 13.14 21.19
C CYS A 347 8.85 12.22 22.24
N LEU A 348 9.60 11.85 23.29
CA LEU A 348 9.10 11.02 24.38
C LEU A 348 7.99 11.73 25.17
N GLU A 349 8.14 13.04 25.41
CA GLU A 349 7.13 13.85 26.10
C GLU A 349 5.83 13.95 25.30
N ILE A 350 5.93 14.20 23.99
CA ILE A 350 4.77 14.23 23.08
C ILE A 350 4.10 12.85 23.02
N GLU A 351 4.88 11.76 22.95
CA GLU A 351 4.33 10.40 22.94
C GLU A 351 3.54 10.11 24.23
N MET A 352 4.04 10.53 25.38
CA MET A 352 3.35 10.38 26.66
C MET A 352 2.02 11.15 26.68
N GLN A 353 2.01 12.40 26.21
CA GLN A 353 0.79 13.22 26.10
C GLN A 353 -0.26 12.58 25.18
N VAL A 354 0.16 12.10 24.00
CA VAL A 354 -0.75 11.43 23.06
C VAL A 354 -1.31 10.13 23.65
N ARG A 355 -0.49 9.36 24.37
CA ARG A 355 -0.96 8.15 25.06
C ARG A 355 -2.03 8.49 26.09
N GLU A 356 -1.83 9.54 26.88
CA GLU A 356 -2.79 9.99 27.89
C GLU A 356 -4.11 10.46 27.27
N GLU A 357 -4.05 11.28 26.20
CA GLU A 357 -5.24 11.73 25.47
C GLU A 357 -6.04 10.56 24.88
N VAL A 358 -5.35 9.59 24.27
CA VAL A 358 -5.99 8.40 23.69
C VAL A 358 -6.63 7.53 24.78
N THR A 359 -5.96 7.35 25.92
CA THR A 359 -6.55 6.61 27.05
C THR A 359 -7.80 7.30 27.57
N SER A 360 -7.76 8.63 27.72
CA SER A 360 -8.92 9.41 28.19
C SER A 360 -10.11 9.34 27.23
N ASP A 361 -9.88 9.48 25.92
CA ASP A 361 -10.95 9.36 24.90
C ASP A 361 -11.54 7.93 24.88
N MET A 362 -10.70 6.91 25.06
CA MET A 362 -11.16 5.52 25.12
C MET A 362 -12.02 5.26 26.36
N GLU A 363 -11.61 5.76 27.53
CA GLU A 363 -12.39 5.66 28.78
C GLU A 363 -13.75 6.36 28.65
N LEU A 364 -13.78 7.55 28.06
CA LEU A 364 -15.02 8.29 27.81
C LEU A 364 -15.96 7.50 26.89
N ARG A 365 -15.44 6.94 25.80
CA ARG A 365 -16.22 6.11 24.87
C ARG A 365 -16.74 4.84 25.50
N MET A 366 -15.93 4.18 26.34
CA MET A 366 -16.35 3.00 27.10
C MET A 366 -17.50 3.35 28.06
N SER A 367 -17.39 4.45 28.80
CA SER A 367 -18.46 4.92 29.69
C SER A 367 -19.75 5.26 28.92
N MET A 368 -19.66 5.91 27.76
CA MET A 368 -20.82 6.17 26.91
C MET A 368 -21.46 4.89 26.37
N MET A 369 -20.64 3.89 26.02
CA MET A 369 -21.12 2.59 25.54
C MET A 369 -21.82 1.81 26.65
N GLU A 370 -21.26 1.80 27.85
CA GLU A 370 -21.85 1.18 29.04
C GLU A 370 -23.22 1.79 29.36
N LYS A 371 -23.31 3.13 29.42
CA LYS A 371 -24.59 3.83 29.61
C LYS A 371 -25.61 3.46 28.54
N ARG A 372 -25.18 3.37 27.28
CA ARG A 372 -26.07 2.97 26.17
C ARG A 372 -26.56 1.53 26.30
N MET A 373 -25.71 0.61 26.75
CA MET A 373 -26.12 -0.77 26.99
C MET A 373 -27.10 -0.88 28.16
N LEU A 374 -26.85 -0.17 29.26
CA LEU A 374 -27.76 -0.13 30.40
C LEU A 374 -29.14 0.40 30.02
N LEU A 375 -29.21 1.48 29.24
CA LEU A 375 -30.48 2.00 28.73
C LEU A 375 -31.23 0.99 27.86
N LYS A 376 -30.53 0.20 27.03
CA LYS A 376 -31.15 -0.85 26.23
C LYS A 376 -31.69 -1.99 27.07
N LEU A 377 -30.96 -2.39 28.11
CA LEU A 377 -31.42 -3.42 29.05
C LEU A 377 -32.66 -2.94 29.83
N GLN A 378 -32.68 -1.67 30.25
CA GLN A 378 -33.82 -1.08 30.92
C GLN A 378 -35.06 -1.02 30.00
N ASP A 379 -34.91 -0.54 28.76
CA ASP A 379 -36.02 -0.51 27.77
C ASP A 379 -36.55 -1.92 27.44
N GLN A 380 -35.68 -2.93 27.44
CA GLN A 380 -36.11 -4.33 27.31
C GLN A 380 -36.91 -4.80 28.53
N ALA A 381 -36.43 -4.51 29.75
CA ALA A 381 -37.13 -4.86 30.98
C ALA A 381 -38.51 -4.18 31.06
N GLU A 382 -38.61 -2.90 30.71
CA GLU A 382 -39.88 -2.16 30.67
C GLU A 382 -40.87 -2.76 29.65
N LYS A 383 -40.38 -3.21 28.49
CA LYS A 383 -41.21 -3.91 27.50
C LYS A 383 -41.68 -5.27 27.98
N GLU A 384 -40.83 -6.01 28.67
CA GLU A 384 -41.19 -7.30 29.26
C GLU A 384 -42.24 -7.13 30.36
N GLU A 385 -42.09 -6.11 31.22
CA GLU A 385 -43.06 -5.75 32.25
C GLU A 385 -44.42 -5.40 31.63
N MET A 386 -44.46 -4.51 30.64
CA MET A 386 -45.70 -4.18 29.90
C MET A 386 -46.35 -5.43 29.29
N HIS A 387 -45.55 -6.37 28.79
CA HIS A 387 -46.07 -7.59 28.20
C HIS A 387 -46.62 -8.56 29.24
N VAL A 388 -46.01 -8.64 30.43
CA VAL A 388 -46.52 -9.41 31.57
C VAL A 388 -47.82 -8.80 32.10
N ASP A 389 -47.87 -7.48 32.25
CA ASP A 389 -49.08 -6.76 32.67
C ASP A 389 -50.24 -6.99 31.70
N HIS A 390 -49.98 -6.90 30.40
CA HIS A 390 -50.99 -7.18 29.38
C HIS A 390 -51.53 -8.62 29.48
N LYS A 391 -50.63 -9.61 29.71
CA LYS A 391 -51.04 -11.01 29.92
C LYS A 391 -51.86 -11.18 31.20
N LEU A 392 -51.47 -10.51 32.29
CA LEU A 392 -52.22 -10.54 33.54
C LEU A 392 -53.62 -9.95 33.38
N ASP A 393 -53.76 -8.87 32.62
CA ASP A 393 -55.06 -8.27 32.34
C ASP A 393 -55.97 -9.18 31.52
N ILE A 394 -55.43 -9.86 30.50
CA ILE A 394 -56.19 -10.86 29.74
C ILE A 394 -56.63 -12.00 30.67
N LEU A 395 -55.71 -12.57 31.46
CA LEU A 395 -56.03 -13.66 32.39
C LEU A 395 -57.08 -13.24 33.42
N LYS A 396 -56.98 -12.02 33.97
CA LYS A 396 -57.98 -11.48 34.89
C LYS A 396 -59.37 -11.42 34.25
N ARG A 397 -59.48 -10.92 33.02
CA ARG A 397 -60.76 -10.87 32.29
C ARG A 397 -61.33 -12.26 32.04
N THR A 398 -60.53 -13.18 31.53
CA THR A 398 -60.96 -14.56 31.28
C THR A 398 -61.40 -15.25 32.57
N LEU A 399 -60.70 -15.02 33.68
CA LEU A 399 -61.04 -15.62 34.97
C LEU A 399 -62.35 -15.04 35.52
N MET A 400 -62.58 -13.73 35.36
CA MET A 400 -63.88 -13.11 35.67
C MET A 400 -65.01 -13.70 34.84
N GLU A 401 -64.82 -13.81 33.51
CA GLU A 401 -65.82 -14.41 32.61
C GLU A 401 -66.16 -15.85 33.02
N THR A 402 -65.16 -16.68 33.35
CA THR A 402 -65.40 -18.06 33.80
C THR A 402 -66.10 -18.13 35.15
N ASN A 403 -65.82 -17.20 36.07
CA ASN A 403 -66.51 -17.15 37.36
C ASN A 403 -67.96 -16.74 37.17
N ASP A 404 -68.23 -15.72 36.35
CA ASP A 404 -69.59 -15.29 36.02
C ASP A 404 -70.39 -16.41 35.34
N GLU A 405 -69.76 -17.19 34.44
CA GLU A 405 -70.38 -18.36 33.82
C GLU A 405 -70.69 -19.48 34.84
N ASN A 406 -69.75 -19.76 35.74
CA ASN A 406 -69.94 -20.76 36.80
C ASN A 406 -71.03 -20.35 37.79
N ASP A 407 -71.09 -19.07 38.16
CA ASP A 407 -72.12 -18.55 39.08
C ASP A 407 -73.50 -18.60 38.41
N ARG A 408 -73.61 -18.23 37.12
CA ARG A 408 -74.84 -18.42 36.35
C ARG A 408 -75.26 -19.88 36.25
N ALA A 409 -74.31 -20.81 36.06
CA ALA A 409 -74.61 -22.24 36.02
C ALA A 409 -75.17 -22.73 37.36
N ARG A 410 -74.58 -22.31 38.49
CA ARG A 410 -75.09 -22.62 39.84
C ARG A 410 -76.48 -22.03 40.07
N ASP A 411 -76.72 -20.80 39.65
CA ASP A 411 -78.04 -20.17 39.78
C ASP A 411 -79.10 -20.95 38.99
N MET A 412 -78.78 -21.41 37.78
CA MET A 412 -79.68 -22.27 37.00
C MET A 412 -79.96 -23.62 37.69
N GLU A 413 -78.94 -24.28 38.27
CA GLU A 413 -79.12 -25.53 39.02
C GLU A 413 -80.00 -25.32 40.25
N ILE A 414 -79.84 -24.19 40.96
CA ILE A 414 -80.68 -23.83 42.12
C ILE A 414 -82.11 -23.58 41.67
N GLU A 415 -82.34 -22.83 40.59
CA GLU A 415 -83.67 -22.57 40.05
C GLU A 415 -84.40 -23.86 39.63
N GLU A 416 -83.68 -24.80 39.01
CA GLU A 416 -84.23 -26.11 38.64
C GLU A 416 -84.63 -26.91 39.88
N TYR A 417 -83.75 -26.99 40.89
CA TYR A 417 -84.04 -27.68 42.14
C TYR A 417 -85.21 -27.06 42.92
N VAL A 418 -85.32 -25.73 42.94
CA VAL A 418 -86.48 -25.03 43.53
C VAL A 418 -87.77 -25.40 42.79
N ARG A 419 -87.74 -25.44 41.46
CA ARG A 419 -88.91 -25.81 40.64
C ARG A 419 -89.36 -27.26 40.92
N GLU A 420 -88.42 -28.18 41.09
CA GLU A 420 -88.71 -29.57 41.47
C GLU A 420 -89.38 -29.64 42.86
N LEU A 421 -88.82 -28.93 43.86
CA LEU A 421 -89.39 -28.87 45.21
C LEU A 421 -90.78 -28.20 45.25
N GLU A 422 -91.03 -27.20 44.40
CA GLU A 422 -92.35 -26.58 44.25
C GLU A 422 -93.36 -27.55 43.62
N ALA A 423 -92.95 -28.30 42.61
CA ALA A 423 -93.78 -29.34 41.99
C ALA A 423 -94.11 -30.46 42.99
N GLU A 424 -93.12 -30.92 43.76
CA GLU A 424 -93.30 -31.91 44.83
C GLU A 424 -94.22 -31.38 45.92
N ASN A 425 -94.02 -30.14 46.40
CA ASN A 425 -94.91 -29.51 47.37
C ASN A 425 -96.34 -29.39 46.86
N ASN A 426 -96.54 -29.04 45.59
CA ASN A 426 -97.87 -28.98 45.00
C ASN A 426 -98.53 -30.36 44.92
N SER A 427 -97.77 -31.39 44.57
CA SER A 427 -98.24 -32.79 44.59
C SER A 427 -98.65 -33.22 45.99
N LEU A 428 -97.79 -33.01 47.00
CA LEU A 428 -98.07 -33.33 48.40
C LEU A 428 -99.27 -32.53 48.94
N ARG A 429 -99.42 -31.26 48.57
CA ARG A 429 -100.59 -30.45 48.94
C ARG A 429 -101.88 -31.02 48.34
N ASN A 430 -101.85 -31.45 47.08
CA ASN A 430 -102.99 -32.10 46.42
C ASN A 430 -103.32 -33.44 47.09
N GLU A 431 -102.30 -34.24 47.45
CA GLU A 431 -102.48 -35.50 48.16
C GLU A 431 -103.06 -35.30 49.56
N VAL A 432 -102.54 -34.35 50.33
CA VAL A 432 -103.09 -33.96 51.64
C VAL A 432 -104.52 -33.47 51.51
N GLN A 433 -104.85 -32.70 50.47
CA GLN A 433 -106.22 -32.25 50.23
C GLN A 433 -107.14 -33.42 49.86
N ALA A 434 -106.67 -34.37 49.04
CA ALA A 434 -107.41 -35.58 48.71
C ALA A 434 -107.65 -36.47 49.94
N LEU A 435 -106.65 -36.66 50.79
CA LEU A 435 -106.76 -37.39 52.06
C LEU A 435 -107.71 -36.68 53.04
N LYS A 436 -107.67 -35.35 53.12
CA LYS A 436 -108.63 -34.56 53.91
C LYS A 436 -110.06 -34.72 53.39
N ARG A 437 -110.27 -34.74 52.07
CA ARG A 437 -111.59 -35.01 51.45
C ARG A 437 -112.08 -36.44 51.74
N LYS A 438 -111.22 -37.45 51.62
CA LYS A 438 -111.55 -38.85 52.00
C LYS A 438 -111.95 -38.96 53.47
N ARG A 439 -111.23 -38.26 54.36
CA ARG A 439 -111.53 -38.19 55.79
C ARG A 439 -112.85 -37.45 56.10
N ALA A 440 -113.20 -36.43 55.32
CA ALA A 440 -114.48 -35.71 55.44
C ALA A 440 -115.68 -36.53 54.94
N ASN A 441 -115.47 -37.43 53.96
CA ASN A 441 -116.49 -38.33 53.41
C ASN A 441 -116.69 -39.62 54.24
N GLY A 442 -116.07 -39.75 55.41
CA GLY A 442 -116.33 -40.87 56.33
C GLY A 442 -115.64 -42.20 55.99
N GLU A 443 -114.71 -42.23 55.03
CA GLU A 443 -113.89 -43.42 54.75
C GLU A 443 -112.73 -43.50 55.76
N SER A 444 -112.90 -44.37 56.76
CA SER A 444 -111.86 -44.69 57.74
C SER A 444 -110.83 -45.67 57.14
N PRO A 445 -109.52 -45.42 57.25
CA PRO A 445 -108.47 -46.28 56.67
C PRO A 445 -108.30 -47.64 57.38
N LEU A 446 -109.24 -48.02 58.26
CA LEU A 446 -109.23 -49.29 59.00
C LEU A 446 -110.04 -50.42 58.33
N LYS A 447 -110.64 -50.21 57.15
CA LYS A 447 -111.45 -51.24 56.47
C LYS A 447 -110.74 -51.99 55.32
N GLU A 448 -109.56 -51.56 54.88
CA GLU A 448 -108.81 -52.25 53.81
C GLU A 448 -107.85 -53.33 54.33
N ARG A 449 -107.58 -53.36 55.66
CA ARG A 449 -106.74 -54.39 56.30
C ARG A 449 -107.45 -55.71 56.62
N SER A 450 -108.75 -55.83 56.33
CA SER A 450 -109.58 -56.99 56.73
C SER A 450 -110.08 -57.88 55.58
N LEU A 451 -109.52 -57.78 54.37
CA LEU A 451 -109.93 -58.62 53.23
C LEU A 451 -108.83 -59.48 52.58
N ASN A 452 -107.58 -59.43 53.09
CA ASN A 452 -106.50 -60.35 52.67
C ASN A 452 -106.06 -61.34 53.76
N ARG A 453 -106.97 -61.66 54.71
CA ARG A 453 -106.76 -62.74 55.68
C ARG A 453 -107.75 -63.88 55.41
N LEU A 454 -107.56 -64.60 54.29
CA LEU A 454 -108.05 -65.96 54.02
C LEU A 454 -107.65 -66.43 52.60
N LYS A 455 -106.35 -66.70 52.41
CA LYS A 455 -105.86 -67.87 51.64
C LYS A 455 -104.62 -68.35 52.38
N PHE A 456 -104.70 -69.58 52.87
CA PHE A 456 -103.56 -70.35 53.37
C PHE A 456 -102.56 -70.61 52.25
#